data_AF-A0A7S1TXM5-F1
#
_entry.id   AF-A0A7S1TXM5-F1
#
_cell.length_a   1.000
_cell.length_b   1.000
_cell.length_c   1.000
_cell.angle_alpha   90.00
_cell.angle_beta   90.00
_cell.angle_gamma   90.00
#
_symmetry.space_group_name_H-M   'P 1'
#
loop_
_entity.id
_entity.type
_entity.pdbx_description
1 polymer ?
#
loop_
_entity_poly.entity_id
_entity_poly.type
_entity_poly.pdbx_seq_one_letter_code
_entity_poly.pdbx_strand_id
1 'polypeptide(L)'
;MAPGLQDTDYCFTDGKINEFPCNIEGLAVGGIPFLAGLLSLGMAYILSRKVEAHPRGNELMNKISDQVAEGAKAFLKTEYYYLTYFVFAVSMFLLIVFSAEPYTSNLVVGVDVDDDEENLDGLRSFACFLVGAVLSATAGWIGMSIATAANVRTASAADTTGSSGSADIPHGLNAALKIAFAGGAVMGFTVVGLALFGLGLFYFLMVQGRDFNDDVPFTDERLSIESLSSFGFGASAIALFARVAGGIYTKAADVGADLVGKVEQGIPEDDPRNPATIADNVGDNVGDVAGMGADLFESFVGSI
;
A
#
# COMPACT_ATOMS: atom_id res chain seq x y z
N MET A 1 33.07 -34.53 -28.81
CA MET A 1 33.95 -33.98 -27.76
C MET A 1 34.03 -32.47 -27.97
N ALA A 2 33.04 -31.76 -27.44
CA ALA A 2 33.07 -30.31 -27.24
C ALA A 2 32.89 -30.13 -25.73
N PRO A 3 33.81 -29.47 -25.02
CA PRO A 3 33.82 -29.45 -23.57
C PRO A 3 32.94 -28.31 -23.03
N GLY A 4 32.17 -28.60 -21.98
CA GLY A 4 31.89 -27.65 -20.90
C GLY A 4 30.87 -26.55 -21.16
N LEU A 5 29.59 -26.93 -21.30
CA LEU A 5 28.52 -26.16 -20.67
C LEU A 5 28.10 -26.94 -19.42
N GLN A 6 28.77 -26.67 -18.30
CA GLN A 6 28.21 -26.98 -16.99
C GLN A 6 27.17 -25.88 -16.73
N ASP A 7 25.90 -26.18 -16.96
CA ASP A 7 24.80 -25.38 -16.44
C ASP A 7 24.78 -25.57 -14.92
N THR A 8 25.52 -24.70 -14.25
CA THR A 8 25.43 -24.39 -12.83
C THR A 8 24.19 -23.52 -12.63
N ASP A 9 23.17 -24.01 -11.89
CA ASP A 9 22.35 -23.25 -10.91
C ASP A 9 20.96 -23.86 -10.64
N TYR A 10 20.48 -24.81 -11.45
CA TYR A 10 19.14 -25.42 -11.28
C TYR A 10 19.23 -26.89 -10.84
N CYS A 11 18.47 -27.31 -9.81
CA CYS A 11 18.38 -28.74 -9.49
C CYS A 11 17.38 -29.44 -10.40
N PHE A 12 17.83 -30.57 -10.92
CA PHE A 12 16.97 -31.62 -11.45
C PHE A 12 16.60 -32.56 -10.31
N THR A 13 15.34 -32.57 -9.88
CA THR A 13 14.75 -33.69 -9.14
C THR A 13 13.63 -34.29 -9.98
N ASP A 14 13.67 -35.60 -10.21
CA ASP A 14 12.66 -36.38 -10.95
C ASP A 14 12.31 -35.90 -12.36
N GLY A 15 13.30 -35.48 -13.14
CA GLY A 15 13.14 -35.19 -14.57
C GLY A 15 12.28 -33.96 -14.89
N LYS A 16 11.92 -33.17 -13.88
CA LYS A 16 11.33 -31.84 -14.04
C LYS A 16 12.40 -30.80 -13.72
N ILE A 17 12.49 -29.77 -14.56
CA ILE A 17 13.32 -28.59 -14.26
C ILE A 17 12.63 -27.89 -13.10
N ASN A 18 13.24 -27.83 -11.92
CA ASN A 18 12.75 -26.93 -10.89
C ASN A 18 13.08 -25.50 -11.37
N GLU A 19 12.05 -24.67 -11.50
CA GLU A 19 12.19 -23.28 -11.98
C GLU A 19 12.95 -22.38 -10.98
N PHE A 20 13.33 -22.89 -9.81
CA PHE A 20 14.05 -22.16 -8.77
C PHE A 20 15.53 -22.59 -8.65
N PRO A 21 16.47 -21.62 -8.58
CA PRO A 21 17.88 -21.90 -8.32
C PRO A 21 18.07 -22.58 -6.97
N CYS A 22 18.90 -23.61 -6.91
CA CYS A 22 19.08 -24.42 -5.68
C CYS A 22 20.04 -23.85 -4.64
N ASN A 23 20.71 -22.75 -4.95
CA ASN A 23 21.79 -22.20 -4.13
C ASN A 23 21.42 -20.84 -3.53
N ILE A 24 20.13 -20.50 -3.47
CA ILE A 24 19.72 -19.26 -2.80
C ILE A 24 19.56 -19.55 -1.31
N GLU A 25 20.46 -18.99 -0.52
CA GLU A 25 20.29 -18.98 0.93
C GLU A 25 18.95 -18.29 1.23
N GLY A 26 17.98 -18.97 1.84
CA GLY A 26 16.68 -18.36 2.20
C GLY A 26 16.83 -17.10 3.06
N LEU A 27 17.97 -16.97 3.76
CA LEU A 27 18.41 -15.74 4.42
C LEU A 27 18.63 -14.57 3.45
N ALA A 28 19.19 -14.81 2.27
CA ALA A 28 19.36 -13.79 1.23
C ALA A 28 18.01 -13.43 0.58
N VAL A 29 17.15 -14.43 0.31
CA VAL A 29 15.84 -14.22 -0.33
C VAL A 29 14.91 -13.37 0.52
N GLY A 30 14.82 -13.64 1.82
CA GLY A 30 14.00 -12.83 2.73
C GLY A 30 14.72 -11.58 3.27
N GLY A 31 16.02 -11.70 3.56
CA GLY A 31 16.79 -10.67 4.23
C GLY A 31 17.11 -9.46 3.35
N ILE A 32 17.39 -9.66 2.05
CA ILE A 32 17.70 -8.54 1.14
C ILE A 32 16.46 -7.64 0.95
N PRO A 33 15.27 -8.16 0.59
CA PRO A 33 14.05 -7.35 0.51
C PRO A 33 13.69 -6.68 1.83
N PHE A 34 13.85 -7.38 2.95
CA PHE A 34 13.59 -6.82 4.28
C PHE A 34 14.47 -5.58 4.56
N LEU A 35 15.78 -5.68 4.33
CA LEU A 35 16.70 -4.56 4.52
C LEU A 35 16.47 -3.43 3.51
N ALA A 36 16.18 -3.77 2.25
CA ALA A 36 15.82 -2.79 1.23
C ALA A 36 14.54 -2.03 1.60
N GLY A 37 13.53 -2.74 2.13
CA GLY A 37 12.29 -2.16 2.65
C GLY A 37 12.54 -1.17 3.78
N LEU A 38 13.37 -1.54 4.76
CA LEU A 38 13.78 -0.63 5.84
C LEU A 38 14.52 0.61 5.34
N LEU A 39 15.41 0.46 4.37
CA LEU A 39 16.14 1.59 3.77
C LEU A 39 15.19 2.52 3.01
N SER A 40 14.22 1.95 2.28
CA SER A 40 13.16 2.69 1.59
C SER A 40 12.30 3.49 2.58
N LEU A 41 11.86 2.88 3.68
CA LEU A 41 11.10 3.56 4.74
C LEU A 41 11.92 4.65 5.43
N GLY A 42 13.21 4.42 5.63
CA GLY A 42 14.15 5.44 6.12
C GLY A 42 14.23 6.64 5.19
N MET A 43 14.29 6.41 3.87
CA MET A 43 14.27 7.49 2.88
C MET A 43 12.93 8.23 2.87
N ALA A 44 11.80 7.51 2.96
CA ALA A 44 10.48 8.11 3.07
C ALA A 44 10.39 9.02 4.29
N TYR A 45 10.90 8.59 5.45
CA TYR A 45 10.95 9.41 6.66
C TYR A 45 11.80 10.67 6.50
N ILE A 46 13.00 10.56 5.91
CA ILE A 46 13.89 11.70 5.65
C ILE A 46 13.22 12.72 4.72
N LEU A 47 12.59 12.25 3.65
CA LEU A 47 11.87 13.11 2.71
C LEU A 47 10.65 13.76 3.36
N SER A 48 9.89 13.02 4.18
CA SER A 48 8.75 13.55 4.94
C SER A 48 9.18 14.70 5.85
N ARG A 49 10.28 14.52 6.58
CA ARG A 49 10.87 15.59 7.42
C ARG A 49 11.30 16.81 6.61
N LYS A 50 11.88 16.60 5.42
CA LYS A 50 12.25 17.71 4.53
C LYS A 50 11.03 18.46 4.03
N VAL A 51 9.93 17.78 3.68
CA VAL A 51 8.68 18.42 3.30
C VAL A 51 8.12 19.20 4.48
N GLU A 52 7.98 18.57 5.65
CA GLU A 52 7.45 19.20 6.87
C GLU A 52 8.21 20.45 7.31
N ALA A 53 9.53 20.48 7.08
CA ALA A 53 10.39 21.60 7.40
C ALA A 53 10.13 22.86 6.56
N HIS A 54 9.46 22.74 5.41
CA HIS A 54 9.04 23.92 4.65
C HIS A 54 7.91 24.63 5.40
N PRO A 55 7.89 25.98 5.40
CA PRO A 55 6.84 26.74 6.05
C PRO A 55 5.50 26.56 5.33
N ARG A 56 4.42 26.62 6.12
CA ARG A 56 3.06 26.35 5.64
C ARG A 56 2.39 27.59 4.99
N GLY A 57 3.03 28.76 5.04
CA GLY A 57 2.47 30.02 4.52
C GLY A 57 1.67 30.81 5.57
N ASN A 58 0.69 31.58 5.12
CA ASN A 58 -0.07 32.50 5.97
C ASN A 58 -1.19 31.81 6.78
N GLU A 59 -1.82 32.55 7.70
CA GLU A 59 -2.85 32.02 8.60
C GLU A 59 -4.07 31.46 7.86
N LEU A 60 -4.50 32.11 6.78
CA LEU A 60 -5.63 31.66 5.98
C LEU A 60 -5.32 30.32 5.28
N MET A 61 -4.14 30.19 4.68
CA MET A 61 -3.69 28.95 4.06
C MET A 61 -3.63 27.80 5.07
N ASN A 62 -3.10 28.08 6.27
CA ASN A 62 -3.03 27.10 7.35
C ASN A 62 -4.43 26.64 7.77
N LYS A 63 -5.37 27.58 7.93
CA LYS A 63 -6.75 27.28 8.30
C LYS A 63 -7.44 26.38 7.27
N ILE A 64 -7.31 26.68 5.98
CA ILE A 64 -7.90 25.86 4.90
C ILE A 64 -7.24 24.48 4.86
N SER A 65 -5.90 24.44 4.93
CA SER A 65 -5.13 23.19 4.96
C SER A 65 -5.52 22.29 6.12
N ASP A 66 -5.74 22.85 7.30
CA ASP A 66 -6.14 22.10 8.49
C ASP A 66 -7.57 21.54 8.35
N GLN A 67 -8.50 22.29 7.73
CA GLN A 67 -9.85 21.79 7.43
C GLN A 67 -9.84 20.62 6.45
N VAL A 68 -9.03 20.71 5.38
CA VAL A 68 -8.87 19.62 4.41
C VAL A 68 -8.22 18.41 5.08
N ALA A 69 -7.17 18.60 5.88
CA ALA A 69 -6.49 17.52 6.57
C ALA A 69 -7.39 16.84 7.62
N GLU A 70 -8.22 17.60 8.33
CA GLU A 70 -9.20 17.06 9.27
C GLU A 70 -10.29 16.26 8.56
N GLY A 71 -10.85 16.79 7.46
CA GLY A 71 -11.84 16.10 6.63
C GLY A 71 -11.31 14.78 6.07
N ALA A 72 -10.09 14.78 5.53
CA ALA A 72 -9.47 13.57 4.97
C ALA A 72 -9.23 12.51 6.06
N LYS A 73 -8.77 12.90 7.25
CA LYS A 73 -8.62 11.99 8.39
C LYS A 73 -9.95 11.44 8.88
N ALA A 74 -11.00 12.27 8.92
CA ALA A 74 -12.33 11.84 9.36
C ALA A 74 -12.93 10.81 8.39
N PHE A 75 -12.78 11.04 7.08
CA PHE A 75 -13.19 10.10 6.05
C PHE A 75 -12.46 8.77 6.18
N LEU A 76 -11.12 8.75 6.16
CA LEU A 76 -10.34 7.50 6.24
C LEU A 76 -10.60 6.74 7.54
N LYS A 77 -10.77 7.42 8.68
CA LYS A 77 -11.15 6.75 9.94
C LYS A 77 -12.48 6.02 9.81
N THR A 78 -13.46 6.64 9.15
CA THR A 78 -14.79 6.06 8.97
C THR A 78 -14.72 4.87 8.00
N GLU A 79 -14.03 5.04 6.87
CA GLU A 79 -13.79 3.97 5.91
C GLU A 79 -13.10 2.78 6.57
N TYR A 80 -11.98 2.99 7.26
CA TYR A 80 -11.20 1.92 7.87
C TYR A 80 -11.95 1.23 9.02
N TYR A 81 -12.82 1.95 9.72
CA TYR A 81 -13.70 1.36 10.73
C TYR A 81 -14.62 0.30 10.11
N TYR A 82 -15.29 0.61 8.98
CA TYR A 82 -16.12 -0.38 8.28
C TYR A 82 -15.28 -1.50 7.66
N LEU A 83 -14.12 -1.17 7.09
CA LEU A 83 -13.23 -2.17 6.51
C LEU A 83 -12.66 -3.15 7.54
N THR A 84 -12.44 -2.71 8.77
CA THR A 84 -11.96 -3.59 9.84
C THR A 84 -12.89 -4.79 10.04
N TYR A 85 -14.21 -4.58 10.05
CA TYR A 85 -15.19 -5.67 10.16
C TYR A 85 -15.14 -6.61 8.97
N PHE A 86 -15.04 -6.06 7.76
CA PHE A 86 -14.94 -6.85 6.54
C PHE A 86 -13.66 -7.70 6.52
N VAL A 87 -12.51 -7.10 6.79
CA VAL A 87 -11.20 -7.78 6.86
C VAL A 87 -11.26 -8.89 7.89
N PHE A 88 -11.76 -8.63 9.10
CA PHE A 88 -11.85 -9.67 10.13
C PHE A 88 -12.77 -10.83 9.71
N ALA A 89 -13.91 -10.53 9.09
CA ALA A 89 -14.83 -11.56 8.62
C ALA A 89 -14.20 -12.44 7.52
N VAL A 90 -13.50 -11.83 6.55
CA VAL A 90 -12.80 -12.57 5.50
C VAL A 90 -11.61 -13.35 6.07
N SER A 91 -10.81 -12.76 6.96
CA SER A 91 -9.72 -13.47 7.64
C SER A 91 -10.24 -14.71 8.37
N MET A 92 -11.32 -14.59 9.14
CA MET A 92 -11.94 -15.72 9.84
C MET A 92 -12.51 -16.76 8.87
N PHE A 93 -13.09 -16.33 7.76
CA PHE A 93 -13.55 -17.23 6.71
C PHE A 93 -12.38 -18.03 6.11
N LEU A 94 -11.27 -17.38 5.77
CA LEU A 94 -10.06 -18.05 5.27
C LEU A 94 -9.50 -19.01 6.31
N LEU A 95 -9.45 -18.61 7.59
CA LEU A 95 -9.04 -19.49 8.68
C LEU A 95 -9.89 -20.76 8.72
N ILE A 96 -11.22 -20.64 8.69
CA ILE A 96 -12.12 -21.80 8.78
C ILE A 96 -11.99 -22.70 7.55
N VAL A 97 -11.97 -22.12 6.35
CA VAL A 97 -11.91 -22.88 5.08
C VAL A 97 -10.59 -23.64 4.95
N PHE A 98 -9.46 -23.02 5.33
CA PHE A 98 -8.13 -23.62 5.22
C PHE A 98 -7.69 -24.37 6.48
N SER A 99 -8.44 -24.33 7.59
CA SER A 99 -8.18 -25.17 8.78
C SER A 99 -9.12 -26.38 8.90
N ALA A 100 -10.21 -26.40 8.14
CA ALA A 100 -11.09 -27.54 8.07
C ALA A 100 -10.56 -28.56 7.05
N GLU A 101 -9.95 -29.66 7.52
CA GLU A 101 -9.71 -30.84 6.69
C GLU A 101 -11.04 -31.44 6.13
N PRO A 102 -10.99 -32.35 5.15
CA PRO A 102 -11.52 -32.24 3.80
C PRO A 102 -13.05 -32.46 3.70
N TYR A 103 -13.86 -31.90 4.60
CA TYR A 103 -15.32 -32.04 4.50
C TYR A 103 -15.97 -31.05 3.50
N THR A 104 -15.22 -30.09 2.98
CA THR A 104 -15.71 -29.04 2.06
C THR A 104 -15.30 -29.21 0.60
N SER A 105 -14.39 -30.14 0.26
CA SER A 105 -14.00 -30.41 -1.14
C SER A 105 -15.20 -30.84 -2.00
N ASN A 106 -16.21 -31.50 -1.40
CA ASN A 106 -17.40 -31.92 -2.13
C ASN A 106 -18.47 -30.83 -2.36
N LEU A 107 -18.32 -29.62 -1.82
CA LEU A 107 -19.38 -28.60 -1.93
C LEU A 107 -19.07 -27.45 -2.90
N VAL A 108 -17.80 -27.17 -3.23
CA VAL A 108 -17.47 -25.97 -4.04
C VAL A 108 -16.61 -26.25 -5.27
N VAL A 109 -15.75 -27.27 -5.30
CA VAL A 109 -14.99 -27.62 -6.51
C VAL A 109 -14.75 -29.13 -6.50
N GLY A 110 -15.47 -29.87 -7.36
CA GLY A 110 -15.36 -31.32 -7.51
C GLY A 110 -14.05 -31.75 -8.16
N VAL A 111 -12.95 -31.53 -7.46
CA VAL A 111 -11.61 -32.03 -7.78
C VAL A 111 -11.27 -33.04 -6.69
N ASP A 112 -11.10 -34.31 -7.10
CA ASP A 112 -10.55 -35.35 -6.26
C ASP A 112 -9.11 -34.95 -5.91
N VAL A 113 -8.84 -34.66 -4.63
CA VAL A 113 -7.51 -34.34 -4.11
C VAL A 113 -6.98 -35.60 -3.43
N ASP A 114 -5.84 -36.10 -3.92
CA ASP A 114 -5.16 -37.28 -3.37
C ASP A 114 -4.69 -37.01 -1.91
N ASP A 115 -4.83 -38.02 -1.04
CA ASP A 115 -4.69 -37.96 0.44
C ASP A 115 -3.25 -37.63 0.98
N ASP A 116 -2.31 -37.24 0.13
CA ASP A 116 -0.89 -37.02 0.49
C ASP A 116 -0.40 -35.56 0.37
N GLU A 117 -1.27 -34.59 0.03
CA GLU A 117 -0.91 -33.16 -0.04
C GLU A 117 -1.01 -32.46 1.33
N GLU A 118 0.11 -31.90 1.81
CA GLU A 118 0.14 -31.06 3.01
C GLU A 118 -0.79 -29.84 2.82
N ASN A 119 -1.90 -29.83 3.58
CA ASN A 119 -2.90 -28.78 3.50
C ASN A 119 -2.34 -27.40 3.82
N LEU A 120 -2.81 -26.39 3.10
CA LEU A 120 -2.49 -24.98 3.35
C LEU A 120 -2.86 -24.59 4.79
N ASP A 121 -1.89 -24.24 5.63
CA ASP A 121 -2.11 -23.87 7.04
C ASP A 121 -3.06 -22.67 7.14
N GLY A 122 -4.34 -22.88 7.50
CA GLY A 122 -5.31 -21.77 7.61
C GLY A 122 -4.91 -20.64 8.57
N LEU A 123 -4.07 -20.94 9.57
CA LEU A 123 -3.49 -19.92 10.45
C LEU A 123 -2.50 -19.00 9.72
N ARG A 124 -1.72 -19.53 8.77
CA ARG A 124 -0.79 -18.75 7.94
C ARG A 124 -1.55 -17.85 6.98
N SER A 125 -2.55 -18.40 6.27
CA SER A 125 -3.39 -17.63 5.36
C SER A 125 -4.13 -16.50 6.09
N PHE A 126 -4.65 -16.77 7.30
CA PHE A 126 -5.23 -15.75 8.18
C PHE A 126 -4.23 -14.62 8.48
N ALA A 127 -3.03 -14.97 8.93
CA ALA A 127 -2.00 -14.01 9.33
C ALA A 127 -1.51 -13.18 8.13
N CYS A 128 -1.22 -13.83 7.00
CA CYS A 128 -0.81 -13.19 5.76
C CYS A 128 -1.85 -12.20 5.26
N PHE A 129 -3.13 -12.61 5.18
CA PHE A 129 -4.21 -11.72 4.76
C PHE A 129 -4.34 -10.50 5.68
N LEU A 130 -4.33 -10.72 6.99
CA LEU A 130 -4.49 -9.63 7.95
C LEU A 130 -3.33 -8.63 7.85
N VAL A 131 -2.09 -9.10 7.72
CA VAL A 131 -0.94 -8.21 7.59
C VAL A 131 -0.91 -7.51 6.24
N GLY A 132 -1.22 -8.19 5.15
CA GLY A 132 -1.35 -7.56 3.82
C GLY A 132 -2.38 -6.43 3.83
N ALA A 133 -3.54 -6.66 4.47
CA ALA A 133 -4.56 -5.64 4.65
C ALA A 133 -4.07 -4.46 5.50
N VAL A 134 -3.45 -4.72 6.66
CA VAL A 134 -2.93 -3.66 7.55
C VAL A 134 -1.86 -2.83 6.87
N LEU A 135 -0.93 -3.45 6.15
CA LEU A 135 0.14 -2.74 5.45
C LEU A 135 -0.40 -1.90 4.28
N SER A 136 -1.37 -2.41 3.52
CA SER A 136 -2.07 -1.66 2.47
C SER A 136 -2.79 -0.43 3.03
N ALA A 137 -3.53 -0.59 4.13
CA ALA A 137 -4.19 0.53 4.82
C ALA A 137 -3.16 1.55 5.37
N THR A 138 -2.03 1.06 5.90
CA THR A 138 -0.97 1.93 6.41
C THR A 138 -0.31 2.74 5.30
N ALA A 139 -0.11 2.15 4.11
CA ALA A 139 0.42 2.85 2.95
C ALA A 139 -0.50 4.00 2.52
N GLY A 140 -1.81 3.76 2.43
CA GLY A 140 -2.81 4.79 2.12
C GLY A 140 -2.84 5.91 3.17
N TRP A 141 -2.80 5.56 4.46
CA TRP A 141 -2.80 6.53 5.55
C TRP A 141 -1.56 7.46 5.55
N ILE A 142 -0.37 6.89 5.35
CA ILE A 142 0.87 7.67 5.28
C ILE A 142 0.85 8.56 4.04
N GLY A 143 0.41 8.04 2.89
CA GLY A 143 0.25 8.80 1.65
C GLY A 143 -0.63 10.03 1.83
N MET A 144 -1.84 9.86 2.37
CA MET A 144 -2.75 10.97 2.67
C MET A 144 -2.14 11.98 3.64
N SER A 145 -1.46 11.49 4.68
CA SER A 145 -0.84 12.34 5.70
C SER A 145 0.27 13.23 5.12
N ILE A 146 1.11 12.71 4.22
CA ILE A 146 2.15 13.52 3.57
C ILE A 146 1.57 14.45 2.51
N ALA A 147 0.55 14.03 1.75
CA ALA A 147 -0.11 14.87 0.76
C ALA A 147 -0.76 16.10 1.41
N THR A 148 -1.60 15.90 2.43
CA THR A 148 -2.24 16.99 3.18
C THR A 148 -1.21 17.96 3.80
N ALA A 149 -0.04 17.47 4.20
CA ALA A 149 1.06 18.30 4.66
C ALA A 149 1.78 19.04 3.52
N ALA A 150 1.97 18.41 2.37
CA ALA A 150 2.69 18.97 1.22
C ALA A 150 1.87 20.04 0.48
N ASN A 151 0.54 19.89 0.37
CA ASN A 151 -0.32 20.76 -0.44
C ASN A 151 -0.15 22.24 -0.11
N VAL A 152 -0.25 22.60 1.17
CA VAL A 152 -0.14 23.99 1.62
C VAL A 152 1.27 24.56 1.44
N ARG A 153 2.29 23.71 1.56
CA ARG A 153 3.70 24.10 1.41
C ARG A 153 4.05 24.32 -0.06
N THR A 154 3.50 23.48 -0.94
CA THR A 154 3.57 23.64 -2.40
C THR A 154 2.91 24.96 -2.82
N ALA A 155 1.70 25.25 -2.30
CA ALA A 155 1.03 26.52 -2.57
C ALA A 155 1.84 27.72 -2.05
N SER A 156 2.43 27.62 -0.86
CA SER A 156 3.25 28.70 -0.29
C SER A 156 4.53 28.93 -1.09
N ALA A 157 5.15 27.89 -1.65
CA ALA A 157 6.33 28.03 -2.50
C ALA A 157 5.97 28.53 -3.92
N ALA A 158 4.75 28.28 -4.39
CA ALA A 158 4.27 28.78 -5.68
C ALA A 158 3.97 30.28 -5.65
N ASP A 159 3.63 30.83 -4.48
CA ASP A 159 3.34 32.25 -4.32
C ASP A 159 4.58 33.12 -4.57
N THR A 160 4.62 33.80 -5.71
CA THR A 160 5.67 34.76 -6.08
C THR A 160 5.34 36.20 -5.67
N THR A 161 4.15 36.45 -5.15
CA THR A 161 3.66 37.79 -4.79
C THR A 161 4.05 38.21 -3.37
N GLY A 162 4.53 37.26 -2.56
CA GLY A 162 4.90 37.47 -1.15
C GLY A 162 3.70 37.51 -0.19
N SER A 163 2.49 37.22 -0.68
CA SER A 163 1.23 37.18 0.10
C SER A 163 1.17 36.06 1.16
N SER A 164 2.01 35.04 1.00
CA SER A 164 2.18 33.91 1.92
C SER A 164 3.09 34.22 3.11
N GLY A 165 3.77 35.38 3.13
CA GLY A 165 4.62 35.83 4.24
C GLY A 165 5.94 35.05 4.41
N SER A 166 6.29 34.21 3.43
CA SER A 166 7.43 33.28 3.50
C SER A 166 8.65 33.80 2.72
N ALA A 167 9.19 34.96 3.10
CA ALA A 167 10.25 35.64 2.34
C ALA A 167 11.60 34.89 2.24
N ASP A 168 11.83 33.87 3.08
CA ASP A 168 13.15 33.23 3.25
C ASP A 168 13.35 31.94 2.42
N ILE A 169 12.43 31.59 1.51
CA ILE A 169 12.50 30.35 0.71
C ILE A 169 12.50 30.66 -0.79
N PRO A 170 13.06 29.77 -1.63
CA PRO A 170 12.90 29.88 -3.08
C PRO A 170 11.41 29.85 -3.48
N HIS A 171 11.00 30.81 -4.32
CA HIS A 171 9.63 30.91 -4.83
C HIS A 171 9.54 30.56 -6.32
N GLY A 172 8.31 30.24 -6.74
CA GLY A 172 7.94 30.00 -8.13
C GLY A 172 7.84 28.52 -8.48
N LEU A 173 7.56 28.25 -9.75
CA LEU A 173 7.21 26.92 -10.25
C LEU A 173 8.22 25.83 -9.87
N ASN A 174 9.52 26.12 -10.01
CA ASN A 174 10.58 25.15 -9.70
C ASN A 174 10.64 24.80 -8.20
N ALA A 175 10.32 25.74 -7.32
CA ALA A 175 10.33 25.49 -5.89
C ALA A 175 9.09 24.67 -5.47
N ALA A 176 7.91 25.08 -5.94
CA ALA A 176 6.66 24.35 -5.73
C ALA A 176 6.76 22.90 -6.25
N LEU A 177 7.28 22.71 -7.47
CA LEU A 177 7.46 21.39 -8.07
C LEU A 177 8.38 20.50 -7.23
N LYS A 178 9.47 21.02 -6.65
CA LYS A 178 10.37 20.23 -5.80
C LYS A 178 9.67 19.74 -4.53
N ILE A 179 8.81 20.57 -3.92
CA ILE A 179 8.05 20.19 -2.72
C ILE A 179 6.99 19.14 -3.09
N ALA A 180 6.22 19.39 -4.14
CA ALA A 180 5.20 18.46 -4.64
C ALA A 180 5.81 17.10 -5.01
N PHE A 181 6.91 17.11 -5.76
CA PHE A 181 7.63 15.90 -6.15
C PHE A 181 8.22 15.16 -4.94
N ALA A 182 8.76 15.88 -3.95
CA ALA A 182 9.21 15.27 -2.71
C ALA A 182 8.06 14.62 -1.94
N GLY A 183 6.87 15.24 -1.89
CA GLY A 183 5.66 14.65 -1.31
C GLY A 183 5.25 13.35 -2.00
N GLY A 184 5.19 13.35 -3.33
CA GLY A 184 4.92 12.13 -4.12
C GLY A 184 5.99 11.05 -3.95
N ALA A 185 7.26 11.45 -3.84
CA ALA A 185 8.35 10.51 -3.59
C ALA A 185 8.21 9.80 -2.22
N VAL A 186 7.77 10.51 -1.16
CA VAL A 186 7.50 9.90 0.14
C VAL A 186 6.47 8.78 0.01
N MET A 187 5.38 9.02 -0.73
CA MET A 187 4.36 8.00 -0.99
C MET A 187 4.95 6.78 -1.71
N GLY A 188 5.71 6.99 -2.79
CA GLY A 188 6.34 5.89 -3.54
C GLY A 188 7.31 5.06 -2.70
N PHE A 189 8.22 5.70 -1.95
CA PHE A 189 9.15 4.99 -1.05
C PHE A 189 8.41 4.28 0.10
N THR A 190 7.29 4.83 0.57
CA THR A 190 6.47 4.18 1.60
C THR A 190 5.80 2.93 1.06
N VAL A 191 5.17 3.00 -0.12
CA VAL A 191 4.49 1.87 -0.76
C VAL A 191 5.47 0.72 -1.00
N VAL A 192 6.59 0.99 -1.69
CA VAL A 192 7.62 -0.03 -1.97
C VAL A 192 8.26 -0.52 -0.68
N GLY A 193 8.52 0.40 0.27
CA GLY A 193 9.15 0.08 1.55
C GLY A 193 8.32 -0.87 2.40
N LEU A 194 7.01 -0.58 2.56
CA LEU A 194 6.09 -1.44 3.30
C LEU A 194 5.89 -2.79 2.61
N ALA A 195 5.85 -2.82 1.28
CA ALA A 195 5.67 -4.05 0.52
C ALA A 195 6.87 -4.99 0.67
N LEU A 196 8.09 -4.50 0.41
CA LEU A 196 9.30 -5.30 0.56
C LEU A 196 9.58 -5.70 2.01
N PHE A 197 9.31 -4.79 2.96
CA PHE A 197 9.39 -5.09 4.38
C PHE A 197 8.41 -6.19 4.79
N GLY A 198 7.13 -6.07 4.37
CA GLY A 198 6.08 -7.01 4.71
C GLY A 198 6.32 -8.39 4.10
N LEU A 199 6.56 -8.45 2.79
CA LEU A 199 6.84 -9.70 2.07
C LEU A 199 8.11 -10.35 2.57
N GLY A 200 9.20 -9.59 2.72
CA GLY A 200 10.48 -10.12 3.21
C GLY A 200 10.39 -10.66 4.64
N LEU A 201 9.69 -9.96 5.53
CA LEU A 201 9.47 -10.40 6.90
C LEU A 201 8.61 -11.67 6.96
N PHE A 202 7.48 -11.71 6.25
CA PHE A 202 6.57 -12.86 6.29
C PHE A 202 7.18 -14.09 5.63
N TYR A 203 7.88 -13.91 4.50
CA TYR A 203 8.66 -14.98 3.89
C TYR A 203 9.73 -15.51 4.87
N PHE A 204 10.50 -14.62 5.51
CA PHE A 204 11.52 -15.02 6.48
C PHE A 204 10.93 -15.77 7.69
N LEU A 205 9.81 -15.29 8.25
CA LEU A 205 9.13 -15.93 9.37
C LEU A 205 8.58 -17.31 8.99
N MET A 206 8.14 -17.52 7.75
CA MET A 206 7.64 -18.82 7.31
C MET A 206 8.76 -19.82 7.03
N VAL A 207 9.90 -19.35 6.52
CA VAL A 207 11.08 -20.20 6.26
C VAL A 207 11.82 -20.56 7.56
N GLN A 208 11.91 -19.65 8.54
CA GLN A 208 12.62 -19.92 9.81
C GLN A 208 11.72 -20.39 10.96
N GLY A 209 10.42 -20.09 10.93
CA GLY A 209 9.52 -20.27 12.07
C GLY A 209 9.13 -21.71 12.39
N ARG A 210 9.69 -22.71 11.69
CA ARG A 210 9.30 -24.12 11.86
C ARG A 210 10.50 -25.06 12.02
N ASP A 211 11.39 -24.74 12.95
CA ASP A 211 12.35 -25.72 13.46
C ASP A 211 12.54 -25.59 14.99
N PHE A 212 11.73 -26.35 15.73
CA PHE A 212 11.95 -26.69 17.15
C PHE A 212 11.69 -28.17 17.45
N ASN A 213 11.37 -28.97 16.43
CA ASN A 213 11.32 -30.43 16.52
C ASN A 213 11.94 -30.96 15.23
N ASP A 214 13.18 -31.43 15.37
CA ASP A 214 13.95 -32.13 14.35
C ASP A 214 13.09 -33.17 13.61
N ASP A 215 13.26 -33.24 12.28
CA ASP A 215 12.89 -34.32 11.32
C ASP A 215 11.99 -33.92 10.13
N VAL A 216 11.62 -32.65 9.94
CA VAL A 216 11.03 -32.17 8.66
C VAL A 216 12.08 -31.42 7.83
N PRO A 217 12.66 -32.03 6.79
CA PRO A 217 13.70 -31.42 5.98
C PRO A 217 13.11 -30.27 5.16
N PHE A 218 13.45 -29.00 5.49
CA PHE A 218 13.17 -27.82 4.66
C PHE A 218 11.84 -27.92 3.87
N THR A 219 10.73 -28.21 4.56
CA THR A 219 9.48 -28.56 3.87
C THR A 219 8.80 -27.32 3.29
N ASP A 220 8.75 -27.33 1.96
CA ASP A 220 7.94 -26.59 0.99
C ASP A 220 7.99 -25.05 0.95
N GLU A 221 8.94 -24.54 0.17
CA GLU A 221 8.88 -23.19 -0.42
C GLU A 221 7.53 -22.92 -1.11
N ARG A 222 6.91 -23.96 -1.68
CA ARG A 222 5.59 -23.89 -2.34
C ARG A 222 4.49 -23.44 -1.38
N LEU A 223 4.36 -24.08 -0.22
CA LEU A 223 3.37 -23.74 0.81
C LEU A 223 3.55 -22.31 1.36
N SER A 224 4.81 -21.84 1.42
CA SER A 224 5.12 -20.47 1.83
C SER A 224 4.67 -19.45 0.78
N ILE A 225 4.90 -19.73 -0.50
CA ILE A 225 4.45 -18.90 -1.63
C ILE A 225 2.92 -18.88 -1.74
N GLU A 226 2.27 -20.03 -1.56
CA GLU A 226 0.80 -20.11 -1.55
C GLU A 226 0.20 -19.33 -0.37
N SER A 227 0.84 -19.35 0.79
CA SER A 227 0.43 -18.50 1.92
C SER A 227 0.63 -17.00 1.65
N LEU A 228 1.68 -16.62 0.92
CA LEU A 228 1.92 -15.23 0.46
C LEU A 228 0.86 -14.75 -0.53
N SER A 229 0.22 -15.63 -1.30
CA SER A 229 -0.94 -15.25 -2.12
C SER A 229 -2.08 -14.65 -1.28
N SER A 230 -2.26 -15.13 -0.04
CA SER A 230 -3.24 -14.57 0.91
C SER A 230 -2.85 -13.16 1.38
N PHE A 231 -1.56 -12.84 1.43
CA PHE A 231 -1.08 -11.48 1.71
C PHE A 231 -1.51 -10.53 0.58
N GLY A 232 -1.26 -10.92 -0.68
CA GLY A 232 -1.71 -10.16 -1.84
C GLY A 232 -3.23 -9.97 -1.83
N PHE A 233 -3.98 -11.03 -1.55
CA PHE A 233 -5.43 -10.96 -1.43
C PHE A 233 -5.91 -9.98 -0.34
N GLY A 234 -5.25 -9.93 0.81
CA GLY A 234 -5.52 -8.95 1.87
C GLY A 234 -5.24 -7.52 1.43
N ALA A 235 -4.15 -7.30 0.68
CA ALA A 235 -3.83 -6.01 0.09
C ALA A 235 -4.91 -5.57 -0.91
N SER A 236 -5.38 -6.47 -1.78
CA SER A 236 -6.43 -6.22 -2.78
C SER A 236 -7.77 -5.90 -2.17
N ALA A 237 -8.12 -6.60 -1.08
CA ALA A 237 -9.33 -6.32 -0.33
C ALA A 237 -9.38 -4.85 0.12
N ILE A 238 -8.30 -4.34 0.74
CA ILE A 238 -8.25 -2.93 1.17
C ILE A 238 -8.21 -1.98 -0.02
N ALA A 239 -7.36 -2.25 -1.01
CA ALA A 239 -7.19 -1.39 -2.17
C ALA A 239 -8.49 -1.19 -2.96
N LEU A 240 -9.28 -2.25 -3.12
CA LEU A 240 -10.58 -2.22 -3.79
C LEU A 240 -11.52 -1.21 -3.11
N PHE A 241 -11.71 -1.33 -1.81
CA PHE A 241 -12.63 -0.45 -1.10
C PHE A 241 -12.11 0.97 -0.98
N ALA A 242 -10.81 1.15 -0.69
CA ALA A 242 -10.18 2.47 -0.61
C ALA A 242 -10.33 3.26 -1.93
N ARG A 243 -10.16 2.58 -3.07
CA ARG A 243 -10.32 3.20 -4.40
C ARG A 243 -11.78 3.50 -4.71
N VAL A 244 -12.70 2.59 -4.38
CA VAL A 244 -14.12 2.78 -4.68
C VAL A 244 -14.73 3.86 -3.78
N ALA A 245 -14.56 3.78 -2.47
CA ALA A 245 -15.16 4.74 -1.55
C ALA A 245 -14.49 6.12 -1.65
N GLY A 246 -13.16 6.17 -1.71
CA GLY A 246 -12.44 7.42 -1.98
C GLY A 246 -12.79 8.01 -3.35
N GLY A 247 -12.89 7.17 -4.39
CA GLY A 247 -13.28 7.56 -5.75
C GLY A 247 -14.70 8.12 -5.85
N ILE A 248 -15.67 7.50 -5.16
CA ILE A 248 -17.04 8.01 -5.07
C ILE A 248 -17.06 9.35 -4.35
N TYR A 249 -16.36 9.47 -3.22
CA TYR A 249 -16.31 10.71 -2.45
C TYR A 249 -15.72 11.87 -3.27
N THR A 250 -14.55 11.67 -3.87
CA THR A 250 -13.88 12.70 -4.67
C THR A 250 -14.70 13.10 -5.88
N LYS A 251 -15.15 12.14 -6.70
CA LYS A 251 -15.87 12.48 -7.94
C LYS A 251 -17.25 13.05 -7.71
N ALA A 252 -17.93 12.69 -6.62
CA ALA A 252 -19.19 13.34 -6.25
C ALA A 252 -18.98 14.81 -5.87
N ALA A 253 -17.88 15.14 -5.19
CA ALA A 253 -17.54 16.50 -4.80
C ALA A 253 -17.06 17.35 -5.98
N ASP A 254 -16.08 16.84 -6.74
CA ASP A 254 -15.49 17.44 -7.95
C ASP A 254 -16.58 17.82 -8.96
N VAL A 255 -17.39 16.85 -9.40
CA VAL A 255 -18.46 17.08 -10.38
C VAL A 255 -19.53 18.06 -9.85
N GLY A 256 -19.85 17.98 -8.56
CA GLY A 256 -20.82 18.89 -7.94
C GLY A 256 -20.30 20.33 -7.84
N ALA A 257 -19.03 20.49 -7.45
CA ALA A 257 -18.37 21.78 -7.33
C ALA A 257 -18.24 22.46 -8.69
N ASP A 258 -17.80 21.73 -9.69
CA ASP A 258 -17.53 22.23 -11.03
C ASP A 258 -18.78 22.60 -11.81
N LEU A 259 -19.80 21.74 -11.80
CA LEU A 259 -21.02 22.01 -12.55
C LEU A 259 -21.74 23.25 -12.02
N VAL A 260 -21.97 23.32 -10.71
CA VAL A 260 -22.69 24.45 -10.13
C VAL A 260 -21.81 25.72 -10.14
N GLY A 261 -20.54 25.60 -9.82
CA GLY A 261 -19.61 26.73 -9.77
C GLY A 261 -19.32 27.31 -11.16
N LYS A 262 -18.71 26.51 -12.03
CA LYS A 262 -18.21 26.97 -13.34
C LYS A 262 -19.34 27.16 -14.35
N VAL A 263 -20.29 26.22 -14.43
CA VAL A 263 -21.29 26.19 -15.51
C VAL A 263 -22.54 27.01 -15.17
N GLU A 264 -23.09 26.85 -13.96
CA GLU A 264 -24.35 27.53 -13.59
C GLU A 264 -24.13 28.95 -13.06
N GLN A 265 -23.17 29.13 -12.14
CA GLN A 265 -22.94 30.41 -11.47
C GLN A 265 -21.86 31.27 -12.14
N GLY A 266 -21.05 30.67 -13.02
CA GLY A 266 -19.96 31.37 -13.70
C GLY A 266 -18.88 31.90 -12.75
N ILE A 267 -18.70 31.27 -11.59
CA ILE A 267 -17.61 31.58 -10.66
C ILE A 267 -16.37 30.74 -11.01
N PRO A 268 -15.16 31.20 -10.64
CA PRO A 268 -13.93 30.43 -10.85
C PRO A 268 -13.95 29.06 -10.18
N GLU A 269 -13.07 28.19 -10.66
CA GLU A 269 -12.70 26.94 -9.98
C GLU A 269 -12.15 27.20 -8.59
N ASP A 270 -12.40 26.28 -7.65
CA ASP A 270 -11.95 26.37 -6.25
C ASP A 270 -12.35 27.67 -5.54
N ASP A 271 -13.42 28.33 -5.98
CA ASP A 271 -13.86 29.58 -5.37
C ASP A 271 -14.37 29.34 -3.93
N PRO A 272 -13.91 30.11 -2.94
CA PRO A 272 -14.27 29.91 -1.53
C PRO A 272 -15.77 30.14 -1.24
N ARG A 273 -16.53 30.73 -2.17
CA ARG A 273 -17.98 30.87 -2.06
C ARG A 273 -18.73 29.57 -2.38
N ASN A 274 -18.08 28.63 -3.08
CA ASN A 274 -18.66 27.33 -3.39
C ASN A 274 -18.47 26.38 -2.20
N PRO A 275 -19.55 25.88 -1.57
CA PRO A 275 -19.45 25.04 -0.38
C PRO A 275 -18.85 23.65 -0.65
N ALA A 276 -18.77 23.22 -1.91
CA ALA A 276 -18.26 21.90 -2.27
C ALA A 276 -16.72 21.83 -2.36
N THR A 277 -16.01 22.97 -2.40
CA THR A 277 -14.56 23.01 -2.66
C THR A 277 -13.71 22.35 -1.57
N ILE A 278 -14.14 22.44 -0.30
CA ILE A 278 -13.45 21.71 0.78
C ILE A 278 -13.64 20.20 0.61
N ALA A 279 -14.83 19.75 0.21
CA ALA A 279 -15.08 18.33 -0.01
C ALA A 279 -14.29 17.79 -1.20
N ASP A 280 -14.15 18.59 -2.25
CA ASP A 280 -13.35 18.27 -3.44
C ASP A 280 -11.87 18.09 -3.07
N ASN A 281 -11.27 19.10 -2.42
CA ASN A 281 -9.89 19.03 -1.94
C ASN A 281 -9.66 17.91 -0.91
N VAL A 282 -10.65 17.58 -0.07
CA VAL A 282 -10.59 16.39 0.80
C VAL A 282 -10.58 15.12 -0.06
N GLY A 283 -11.43 15.08 -1.08
CA GLY A 283 -11.55 14.03 -2.08
C GLY A 283 -10.23 13.66 -2.72
N ASP A 284 -9.46 14.63 -3.20
CA ASP A 284 -8.14 14.40 -3.78
C ASP A 284 -7.20 13.65 -2.83
N ASN A 285 -7.22 13.97 -1.54
CA ASN A 285 -6.35 13.34 -0.56
C ASN A 285 -6.80 11.92 -0.17
N VAL A 286 -8.10 11.62 -0.24
CA VAL A 286 -8.63 10.31 0.16
C VAL A 286 -8.75 9.34 -1.01
N GLY A 287 -9.18 9.80 -2.19
CA GLY A 287 -9.29 9.00 -3.40
C GLY A 287 -7.96 8.91 -4.13
N ASP A 288 -7.49 10.06 -4.63
CA ASP A 288 -6.39 10.12 -5.59
C ASP A 288 -5.03 9.86 -4.93
N VAL A 289 -4.92 10.04 -3.61
CA VAL A 289 -3.71 9.71 -2.85
C VAL A 289 -3.88 8.42 -2.04
N ALA A 290 -4.78 8.37 -1.07
CA ALA A 290 -4.87 7.20 -0.18
C ALA A 290 -5.28 5.93 -0.96
N GLY A 291 -6.32 6.03 -1.80
CA GLY A 291 -6.78 4.95 -2.66
C GLY A 291 -5.72 4.50 -3.67
N MET A 292 -5.04 5.43 -4.33
CA MET A 292 -3.93 5.11 -5.25
C MET A 292 -2.74 4.46 -4.52
N GLY A 293 -2.44 4.86 -3.28
CA GLY A 293 -1.36 4.28 -2.49
C GLY A 293 -1.60 2.82 -2.15
N ALA A 294 -2.83 2.49 -1.74
CA ALA A 294 -3.25 1.12 -1.50
C ALA A 294 -3.28 0.28 -2.79
N ASP A 295 -3.71 0.86 -3.91
CA ASP A 295 -3.72 0.23 -5.23
C ASP A 295 -2.32 -0.13 -5.71
N LEU A 296 -1.38 0.82 -5.69
CA LEU A 296 0.00 0.56 -6.08
C LEU A 296 0.70 -0.44 -5.16
N PHE A 297 0.40 -0.39 -3.85
CA PHE A 297 0.89 -1.39 -2.90
C PHE A 297 0.41 -2.79 -3.28
N GLU A 298 -0.89 -2.93 -3.55
CA GLU A 298 -1.45 -4.20 -3.96
C GLU A 298 -0.88 -4.68 -5.29
N SER A 299 -0.87 -3.86 -6.33
CA SER A 299 -0.40 -4.26 -7.64
C SER A 299 1.08 -4.67 -7.61
N PHE A 300 1.89 -3.99 -6.78
CA PHE A 300 3.28 -4.36 -6.59
C PHE A 300 3.43 -5.69 -5.86
N VAL A 301 2.70 -5.90 -4.76
CA VAL A 301 2.77 -7.14 -3.99
C VAL A 301 2.18 -8.32 -4.77
N GLY A 302 1.03 -8.15 -5.43
CA GLY A 302 0.38 -9.20 -6.19
C GLY A 302 1.14 -9.60 -7.46
N SER A 303 2.07 -8.77 -7.93
CA SER A 303 2.97 -9.10 -9.04
C SER A 303 4.22 -9.88 -8.61
N ILE A 304 4.60 -9.81 -7.34
CA ILE A 304 5.72 -10.55 -6.75
C ILE A 304 5.24 -11.95 -6.36
#